data_AF-A0A2P2I9U6-F1
#
_entry.id   AF-A0A2P2I9U6-F1
#
_cell.length_a   1.000
_cell.length_b   1.000
_cell.length_c   1.000
_cell.angle_alpha   90.00
_cell.angle_beta   90.00
_cell.angle_gamma   90.00
#
_symmetry.space_group_name_H-M   'P 1'
#
loop_
_entity.id
_entity.type
_entity.pdbx_description
1 polymer ?
#
loop_
_entity_poly.entity_id
_entity_poly.type
_entity_poly.pdbx_seq_one_letter_code
_entity_poly.pdbx_strand_id
1 'polypeptide(L)'
;EGNPLHNASMPLELAYGSEITLKSLRSGGGYLHSHLHLYPQGEKWAPQQQITTYSHKDFNNKWIVKKNNTEPLDWEDENEVTELVHHGDVIRLEHIPTGRNLHSHSDPSPITTRHYQVTGYGEEGSGDVNDLWRIEIEGGSSKDNIKTVLSKIRFVHLSMGCILMPTSKQLPKWGYEQMEVACNPNTNDPDGYWNIEENVYPNLPNSSFTLYAPSFLAKFLEGHSVMLQGNSGLKPKEGEVTSQPWQWPINYKGQWFSAIDGYKVYLLGNPIIWWGNLVVMAAFLVVYSMNAFAERRGKLTSDQKARRSVSLDACCWLLLAWSLHYLPFYFMGRVLYFHHYFPALLFSSMLTGILLDYVLESLPELLPSSISSCVYVTITAAVMSILAYSFCLFAPLSYGMTEDNVEAANSSVNHLRWLNSWEF
;
A
#
# COMPACT_ATOMS: atom_id res chain seq x y z
N GLU A 1 2.73 -20.14 -9.07
CA GLU A 1 1.89 -20.54 -10.21
C GLU A 1 1.82 -19.37 -11.20
N GLY A 2 1.83 -19.63 -12.51
CA GLY A 2 1.82 -18.58 -13.53
C GLY A 2 0.50 -17.80 -13.55
N ASN A 3 0.46 -16.66 -14.26
CA ASN A 3 -0.78 -15.91 -14.47
C ASN A 3 -1.79 -16.81 -15.22
N PRO A 4 -2.95 -17.18 -14.64
CA PRO A 4 -3.93 -18.05 -15.29
C PRO A 4 -4.52 -17.44 -16.57
N LEU A 5 -4.39 -16.13 -16.78
CA LEU A 5 -4.76 -15.45 -18.03
C LEU A 5 -3.65 -15.52 -19.10
N HIS A 6 -2.44 -15.95 -18.74
CA HIS A 6 -1.37 -16.14 -19.72
C HIS A 6 -1.72 -17.34 -20.59
N ASN A 7 -2.13 -17.06 -21.83
CA ASN A 7 -2.62 -18.05 -22.79
C ASN A 7 -4.01 -18.62 -22.46
N ALA A 8 -4.82 -17.90 -21.68
CA ALA A 8 -6.22 -18.27 -21.49
C ALA A 8 -7.00 -18.16 -22.81
N SER A 9 -7.82 -19.17 -23.07
CA SER A 9 -8.77 -19.20 -24.17
C SER A 9 -10.16 -19.46 -23.60
N MET A 10 -11.10 -18.56 -23.85
CA MET A 10 -12.50 -18.70 -23.42
C MET A 10 -13.41 -17.98 -24.40
N PRO A 11 -14.75 -18.17 -24.34
CA PRO A 11 -15.68 -17.50 -25.22
C PRO A 11 -15.54 -15.98 -25.16
N LEU A 12 -15.45 -15.35 -26.34
CA LEU A 12 -15.35 -13.90 -26.44
C LEU A 12 -16.69 -13.23 -26.13
N GLU A 13 -17.80 -13.82 -26.59
CA GLU A 13 -19.14 -13.26 -26.45
C GLU A 13 -19.85 -13.88 -25.25
N LEU A 14 -20.73 -13.10 -24.62
CA LEU A 14 -21.56 -13.57 -23.52
C LEU A 14 -22.88 -14.15 -24.04
N ALA A 15 -23.26 -15.34 -23.57
CA ALA A 15 -24.56 -15.96 -23.83
C ALA A 15 -25.38 -16.08 -22.54
N TYR A 16 -26.70 -16.21 -22.69
CA TYR A 16 -27.54 -16.68 -21.60
C TYR A 16 -27.17 -18.13 -21.28
N GLY A 17 -27.04 -18.46 -19.99
CA GLY A 17 -26.53 -19.74 -19.50
C GLY A 17 -25.02 -19.76 -19.26
N SER A 18 -24.27 -18.73 -19.66
CA SER A 18 -22.83 -18.64 -19.38
C SER A 18 -22.54 -18.61 -17.87
N GLU A 19 -21.59 -19.44 -17.44
CA GLU A 19 -20.95 -19.27 -16.13
C GLU A 19 -19.89 -18.18 -16.24
N ILE A 20 -19.96 -17.18 -15.38
CA ILE A 20 -19.07 -16.03 -15.40
C ILE A 20 -18.45 -15.72 -14.05
N THR A 21 -17.32 -15.03 -14.08
CA THR A 21 -16.81 -14.27 -12.93
C THR A 21 -16.78 -12.79 -13.27
N LEU A 22 -17.29 -11.96 -12.36
CA LEU A 22 -17.33 -10.51 -12.50
C LEU A 22 -16.24 -9.90 -11.64
N LYS A 23 -15.46 -9.00 -12.22
CA LYS A 23 -14.42 -8.25 -11.51
C LYS A 23 -14.65 -6.77 -11.66
N SER A 24 -14.46 -6.03 -10.57
CA SER A 24 -14.63 -4.59 -10.60
C SER A 24 -13.44 -3.91 -11.27
N LEU A 25 -13.73 -2.86 -12.06
CA LEU A 25 -12.70 -2.03 -12.68
C LEU A 25 -12.19 -0.91 -11.76
N ARG A 26 -12.79 -0.75 -10.57
CA ARG A 26 -12.30 0.13 -9.53
C ARG A 26 -10.89 -0.29 -9.11
N SER A 27 -10.00 0.65 -8.84
CA SER A 27 -8.65 0.33 -8.35
C SER A 27 -8.71 -0.34 -6.97
N GLY A 28 -8.16 -1.54 -6.87
CA GLY A 28 -8.29 -2.41 -5.69
C GLY A 28 -9.65 -3.13 -5.60
N GLY A 29 -10.44 -3.14 -6.68
CA GLY A 29 -11.69 -3.88 -6.80
C GLY A 29 -11.45 -5.39 -6.84
N GLY A 30 -12.35 -6.15 -6.21
CA GLY A 30 -12.33 -7.61 -6.19
C GLY A 30 -13.32 -8.24 -7.17
N TYR A 31 -13.45 -9.55 -7.07
CA TYR A 31 -14.47 -10.35 -7.73
C TYR A 31 -15.79 -10.24 -6.99
N LEU A 32 -16.91 -10.15 -7.71
CA LEU A 32 -18.24 -10.26 -7.10
C LEU A 32 -18.36 -11.64 -6.43
N HIS A 33 -18.62 -11.64 -5.14
CA HIS A 33 -18.51 -12.82 -4.29
C HIS A 33 -19.76 -12.98 -3.42
N SER A 34 -20.09 -14.21 -3.10
CA SER A 34 -21.16 -14.55 -2.16
C SER A 34 -20.85 -15.83 -1.41
N HIS A 35 -21.34 -15.95 -0.19
CA HIS A 35 -21.18 -17.14 0.65
C HIS A 35 -22.40 -17.35 1.52
N LEU A 36 -22.54 -18.51 2.17
CA LEU A 36 -23.76 -18.89 2.91
C LEU A 36 -24.09 -18.00 4.12
N HIS A 37 -23.16 -17.15 4.58
CA HIS A 37 -23.40 -16.25 5.71
C HIS A 37 -24.34 -15.11 5.35
N LEU A 38 -25.26 -14.83 6.28
CA LEU A 38 -26.23 -13.75 6.16
C LEU A 38 -25.68 -12.46 6.78
N TYR A 39 -26.17 -11.30 6.35
CA TYR A 39 -25.96 -10.06 7.08
C TYR A 39 -26.52 -10.22 8.50
N PRO A 40 -25.82 -9.68 9.53
CA PRO A 40 -26.27 -9.80 10.91
C PRO A 40 -27.64 -9.15 11.09
N GLN A 41 -28.47 -9.66 11.97
CA GLN A 41 -29.78 -9.07 12.22
C GLN A 41 -29.63 -7.66 12.84
N GLY A 42 -30.29 -6.66 12.25
CA GLY A 42 -30.28 -5.27 12.72
C GLY A 42 -31.48 -4.49 12.19
N GLU A 43 -31.77 -3.34 12.78
CA GLU A 43 -33.00 -2.56 12.48
C GLU A 43 -33.01 -1.89 11.09
N LYS A 44 -31.89 -1.86 10.37
CA LYS A 44 -31.73 -1.04 9.15
C LYS A 44 -31.35 -1.80 7.88
N TRP A 45 -31.11 -3.11 7.95
CA TRP A 45 -30.72 -3.89 6.78
C TRP A 45 -31.31 -5.30 6.88
N ALA A 46 -31.58 -5.91 5.72
CA ALA A 46 -32.19 -7.22 5.67
C ALA A 46 -31.18 -8.31 6.04
N PRO A 47 -31.56 -9.30 6.87
CA PRO A 47 -30.72 -10.45 7.22
C PRO A 47 -30.70 -11.49 6.09
N GLN A 48 -30.32 -11.07 4.88
CA GLN A 48 -30.21 -11.91 3.69
C GLN A 48 -28.74 -12.27 3.40
N GLN A 49 -28.50 -13.10 2.39
CA GLN A 49 -27.15 -13.58 2.06
C GLN A 49 -26.21 -12.43 1.71
N GLN A 50 -24.99 -12.49 2.21
CA GLN A 50 -23.99 -11.45 1.98
C GLN A 50 -23.45 -11.49 0.55
N ILE A 51 -23.46 -10.32 -0.10
CA ILE A 51 -22.74 -10.08 -1.36
C ILE A 51 -21.60 -9.11 -1.10
N THR A 52 -20.41 -9.49 -1.52
CA THR A 52 -19.18 -8.75 -1.25
C THR A 52 -18.31 -8.70 -2.49
N THR A 53 -17.15 -8.05 -2.38
CA THR A 53 -16.03 -8.30 -3.29
C THR A 53 -14.86 -8.97 -2.57
N TYR A 54 -14.34 -10.02 -3.21
CA TYR A 54 -13.22 -10.81 -2.72
C TYR A 54 -12.01 -10.68 -3.63
N SER A 55 -10.80 -10.55 -3.07
CA SER A 55 -9.58 -10.25 -3.84
C SER A 55 -8.99 -11.46 -4.56
N HIS A 56 -9.41 -12.68 -4.24
CA HIS A 56 -8.83 -13.91 -4.77
C HIS A 56 -9.85 -14.67 -5.62
N LYS A 57 -9.33 -15.51 -6.53
CA LYS A 57 -10.16 -16.44 -7.29
C LYS A 57 -10.68 -17.53 -6.36
N ASP A 58 -11.99 -17.74 -6.40
CA ASP A 58 -12.71 -18.70 -5.57
C ASP A 58 -13.92 -19.24 -6.34
N PHE A 59 -14.38 -20.44 -6.00
CA PHE A 59 -15.60 -21.02 -6.57
C PHE A 59 -16.83 -20.17 -6.25
N ASN A 60 -16.83 -19.48 -5.11
CA ASN A 60 -17.82 -18.50 -4.66
C ASN A 60 -17.81 -17.17 -5.45
N ASN A 61 -16.99 -17.06 -6.49
CA ASN A 61 -17.03 -15.92 -7.42
C ASN A 61 -17.84 -16.24 -8.69
N LYS A 62 -18.42 -17.44 -8.80
CA LYS A 62 -19.11 -17.91 -10.00
C LYS A 62 -20.59 -17.54 -10.01
N TRP A 63 -21.02 -16.99 -11.13
CA TRP A 63 -22.40 -16.56 -11.38
C TRP A 63 -22.89 -17.14 -12.71
N ILE A 64 -24.15 -17.49 -12.82
CA ILE A 64 -24.78 -17.86 -14.10
C ILE A 64 -25.68 -16.73 -14.59
N VAL A 65 -25.58 -16.41 -15.88
CA VAL A 65 -26.39 -15.36 -16.51
C VAL A 65 -27.71 -15.95 -16.98
N LYS A 66 -28.82 -15.58 -16.33
CA LYS A 66 -30.17 -16.04 -16.69
C LYS A 66 -30.98 -14.93 -17.35
N LYS A 67 -31.93 -15.32 -18.19
CA LYS A 67 -32.94 -14.42 -18.76
C LYS A 67 -34.08 -14.19 -17.76
N ASN A 68 -34.82 -13.09 -17.95
CA ASN A 68 -35.95 -12.75 -17.10
C ASN A 68 -37.05 -13.84 -17.16
N ASN A 69 -37.38 -14.45 -16.02
CA ASN A 69 -38.46 -15.43 -15.84
C ASN A 69 -38.44 -16.69 -16.74
N THR A 70 -37.26 -17.11 -17.23
CA THR A 70 -37.07 -18.43 -17.82
C THR A 70 -36.02 -19.21 -17.04
N GLU A 71 -36.20 -20.53 -16.96
CA GLU A 71 -35.14 -21.43 -16.52
C GLU A 71 -33.89 -21.27 -17.42
N PRO A 72 -32.69 -21.54 -16.90
CA PRO A 72 -31.49 -21.52 -17.71
C PRO A 72 -31.64 -22.51 -18.87
N LEU A 73 -31.20 -22.09 -20.05
CA LEU A 73 -31.08 -22.95 -21.22
C LEU A 73 -30.18 -24.14 -20.87
N ASP A 74 -30.60 -25.35 -21.22
CA ASP A 74 -29.81 -26.56 -21.01
C ASP A 74 -28.76 -26.61 -22.12
N TRP A 75 -27.52 -26.25 -21.79
CA TRP A 75 -26.42 -26.19 -22.74
C TRP A 75 -26.05 -27.59 -23.31
N GLU A 76 -26.58 -28.68 -22.74
CA GLU A 76 -26.48 -30.05 -23.28
C GLU A 76 -27.49 -30.35 -24.40
N ASP A 77 -28.55 -29.53 -24.59
CA ASP A 77 -29.51 -29.71 -25.68
C ASP A 77 -29.00 -29.05 -26.97
N GLU A 78 -28.51 -29.86 -27.91
CA GLU A 78 -28.06 -29.41 -29.24
C GLU A 78 -29.15 -28.69 -30.06
N ASN A 79 -30.44 -28.79 -29.67
CA ASN A 79 -31.54 -28.11 -30.34
C ASN A 79 -31.79 -26.69 -29.81
N GLU A 80 -31.20 -26.29 -28.68
CA GLU A 80 -31.35 -24.93 -28.14
C GLU A 80 -30.42 -23.94 -28.87
N VAL A 81 -31.03 -22.87 -29.38
CA VAL A 81 -30.30 -21.79 -30.05
C VAL A 81 -29.55 -20.98 -28.99
N THR A 82 -28.23 -20.89 -29.13
CA THR A 82 -27.40 -20.02 -28.28
C THR A 82 -27.82 -18.57 -28.45
N GLU A 83 -28.41 -17.99 -27.40
CA GLU A 83 -28.81 -16.58 -27.36
C GLU A 83 -27.72 -15.74 -26.71
N LEU A 84 -27.20 -14.75 -27.45
CA LEU A 84 -26.21 -13.79 -26.93
C LEU A 84 -26.88 -12.71 -26.07
N VAL A 85 -26.12 -12.20 -25.10
CA VAL A 85 -26.51 -11.07 -24.27
C VAL A 85 -26.01 -9.77 -24.91
N HIS A 86 -26.91 -8.82 -25.08
CA HIS A 86 -26.63 -7.55 -25.73
C HIS A 86 -26.71 -6.37 -24.76
N HIS A 87 -26.12 -5.24 -25.15
CA HIS A 87 -26.30 -3.96 -24.46
C HIS A 87 -27.79 -3.63 -24.31
N GLY A 88 -28.20 -3.35 -23.07
CA GLY A 88 -29.57 -2.97 -22.70
C GLY A 88 -30.47 -4.15 -22.33
N ASP A 89 -29.97 -5.38 -22.44
CA ASP A 89 -30.72 -6.58 -22.02
C ASP A 89 -30.94 -6.60 -20.51
N VAL A 90 -32.04 -7.23 -20.10
CA VAL A 90 -32.39 -7.43 -18.69
C VAL A 90 -32.10 -8.87 -18.32
N ILE A 91 -31.23 -9.05 -17.34
CA ILE A 91 -30.72 -10.33 -16.90
C ILE A 91 -31.01 -10.55 -15.41
N ARG A 92 -30.86 -11.80 -14.98
CA ARG A 92 -30.69 -12.21 -13.58
C ARG A 92 -29.31 -12.84 -13.43
N LEU A 93 -28.63 -12.56 -12.32
CA LEU A 93 -27.37 -13.19 -11.97
C LEU A 93 -27.63 -14.10 -10.78
N GLU A 94 -27.44 -15.41 -10.98
CA GLU A 94 -27.59 -16.38 -9.91
C GLU A 94 -26.22 -16.88 -9.47
N HIS A 95 -25.99 -16.89 -8.15
CA HIS A 95 -24.77 -17.38 -7.56
C HIS A 95 -24.75 -18.91 -7.61
N ILE A 96 -23.83 -19.49 -8.40
CA ILE A 96 -23.81 -20.93 -8.70
C ILE A 96 -23.73 -21.79 -7.42
N PRO A 97 -22.85 -21.51 -6.45
CA PRO A 97 -22.73 -22.35 -5.25
C PRO A 97 -23.94 -22.35 -4.31
N THR A 98 -24.76 -21.29 -4.32
CA THR A 98 -25.86 -21.15 -3.35
C THR A 98 -27.25 -21.02 -3.98
N GLY A 99 -27.34 -20.96 -5.30
CA GLY A 99 -28.60 -20.86 -6.05
C GLY A 99 -29.39 -19.58 -5.78
N ARG A 100 -28.74 -18.52 -5.29
CA ARG A 100 -29.40 -17.26 -4.90
C ARG A 100 -29.15 -16.17 -5.92
N ASN A 101 -30.17 -15.39 -6.23
CA ASN A 101 -30.11 -14.28 -7.16
C ASN A 101 -29.44 -13.06 -6.53
N LEU A 102 -28.68 -12.33 -7.33
CA LEU A 102 -28.21 -11.00 -7.00
C LEU A 102 -29.42 -10.06 -6.88
N HIS A 103 -29.60 -9.49 -5.70
CA HIS A 103 -30.80 -8.76 -5.30
C HIS A 103 -30.46 -7.40 -4.73
N SER A 104 -31.36 -6.42 -4.87
CA SER A 104 -31.26 -5.15 -4.15
C SER A 104 -32.64 -4.57 -3.81
N HIS A 105 -32.75 -3.92 -2.67
CA HIS A 105 -34.01 -3.40 -2.14
C HIS A 105 -33.81 -2.05 -1.45
N SER A 106 -34.87 -1.42 -0.96
CA SER A 106 -34.81 -0.07 -0.39
C SER A 106 -34.03 0.08 0.91
N ASP A 107 -33.69 -1.02 1.60
CA ASP A 107 -32.91 -0.91 2.83
C ASP A 107 -31.48 -0.41 2.56
N PRO A 108 -30.92 0.43 3.44
CA PRO A 108 -29.58 0.97 3.29
C PRO A 108 -28.47 -0.08 3.43
N SER A 109 -27.36 0.14 2.73
CA SER A 109 -26.15 -0.69 2.84
C SER A 109 -25.54 -0.60 4.26
N PRO A 110 -24.93 -1.68 4.81
CA PRO A 110 -24.49 -1.74 6.20
C PRO A 110 -23.48 -0.68 6.62
N ILE A 111 -22.54 -0.31 5.73
CA ILE A 111 -21.51 0.69 6.01
C ILE A 111 -21.81 1.97 5.25
N THR A 112 -22.11 1.87 3.96
CA THR A 112 -22.40 3.04 3.11
C THR A 112 -23.91 3.32 3.08
N THR A 113 -24.45 3.87 4.16
CA THR A 113 -25.90 4.02 4.38
C THR A 113 -26.64 4.92 3.38
N ARG A 114 -25.93 5.62 2.49
CA ARG A 114 -26.51 6.42 1.39
C ARG A 114 -26.85 5.58 0.16
N HIS A 115 -26.30 4.36 0.08
CA HIS A 115 -26.56 3.40 -0.98
C HIS A 115 -27.53 2.34 -0.48
N TYR A 116 -28.13 1.60 -1.41
CA TYR A 116 -29.01 0.48 -1.10
C TYR A 116 -28.19 -0.80 -0.89
N GLN A 117 -28.66 -1.66 0.00
CA GLN A 117 -28.05 -2.96 0.26
C GLN A 117 -28.18 -3.86 -0.98
N VAL A 118 -27.13 -4.65 -1.22
CA VAL A 118 -27.13 -5.71 -2.22
C VAL A 118 -26.96 -7.04 -1.49
N THR A 119 -27.78 -8.02 -1.85
CA THR A 119 -27.92 -9.30 -1.13
C THR A 119 -28.08 -10.46 -2.10
N GLY A 120 -27.93 -11.68 -1.59
CA GLY A 120 -28.39 -12.89 -2.27
C GLY A 120 -29.79 -13.25 -1.78
N TYR A 121 -30.76 -13.35 -2.68
CA TYR A 121 -32.16 -13.65 -2.38
C TYR A 121 -32.73 -14.74 -3.28
N GLY A 122 -33.86 -15.32 -2.90
CA GLY A 122 -34.49 -16.40 -3.68
C GLY A 122 -33.81 -17.77 -3.52
N GLU A 123 -34.39 -18.81 -4.08
CA GLU A 123 -33.86 -20.20 -4.02
C GLU A 123 -33.96 -20.85 -5.39
N GLU A 124 -32.88 -21.52 -5.82
CA GLU A 124 -32.79 -22.21 -7.12
C GLU A 124 -33.16 -21.30 -8.31
N GLY A 125 -32.79 -20.01 -8.22
CA GLY A 125 -33.11 -19.01 -9.25
C GLY A 125 -34.55 -18.48 -9.21
N SER A 126 -35.41 -19.00 -8.33
CA SER A 126 -36.71 -18.39 -8.03
C SER A 126 -36.50 -17.04 -7.37
N GLY A 127 -37.21 -16.02 -7.85
CA GLY A 127 -36.90 -14.63 -7.57
C GLY A 127 -38.07 -13.68 -7.74
N ASP A 128 -37.83 -12.40 -7.50
CA ASP A 128 -38.80 -11.33 -7.73
C ASP A 128 -38.25 -10.24 -8.68
N VAL A 129 -39.02 -9.16 -8.84
CA VAL A 129 -38.65 -8.05 -9.74
C VAL A 129 -37.39 -7.30 -9.31
N ASN A 130 -36.95 -7.47 -8.07
CA ASN A 130 -35.73 -6.87 -7.50
C ASN A 130 -34.48 -7.75 -7.72
N ASP A 131 -34.60 -8.79 -8.54
CA ASP A 131 -33.45 -9.57 -9.02
C ASP A 131 -33.04 -9.14 -10.44
N LEU A 132 -33.75 -8.17 -11.04
CA LEU A 132 -33.59 -7.78 -12.43
C LEU A 132 -32.57 -6.66 -12.60
N TRP A 133 -31.53 -6.96 -13.39
CA TRP A 133 -30.45 -6.04 -13.71
C TRP A 133 -30.38 -5.80 -15.21
N ARG A 134 -30.38 -4.54 -15.63
CA ARG A 134 -30.06 -4.18 -17.00
C ARG A 134 -28.55 -4.08 -17.16
N ILE A 135 -27.99 -4.80 -18.12
CA ILE A 135 -26.56 -4.74 -18.44
C ILE A 135 -26.31 -3.68 -19.51
N GLU A 136 -25.40 -2.74 -19.22
CA GLU A 136 -25.08 -1.64 -20.13
C GLU A 136 -23.56 -1.53 -20.34
N ILE A 137 -23.13 -1.51 -21.60
CA ILE A 137 -21.73 -1.28 -22.01
C ILE A 137 -21.43 0.24 -22.00
N GLU A 138 -20.25 0.65 -21.51
CA GLU A 138 -19.76 2.03 -21.60
C GLU A 138 -19.76 2.51 -23.06
N GLY A 139 -20.59 3.52 -23.37
CA GLY A 139 -20.72 4.06 -24.74
C GLY A 139 -21.34 3.10 -25.76
N GLY A 140 -21.95 2.00 -25.31
CA GLY A 140 -22.56 1.00 -26.19
C GLY A 140 -23.83 1.49 -26.87
N SER A 141 -24.10 0.91 -28.03
CA SER A 141 -25.33 1.08 -28.81
C SER A 141 -26.24 -0.15 -28.66
N SER A 142 -27.52 0.01 -29.03
CA SER A 142 -28.47 -1.11 -29.03
C SER A 142 -27.94 -2.26 -29.90
N LYS A 143 -27.98 -3.49 -29.36
CA LYS A 143 -27.49 -4.72 -29.98
C LYS A 143 -25.97 -4.91 -30.02
N ASP A 144 -25.19 -4.10 -29.31
CA ASP A 144 -23.77 -4.41 -29.12
C ASP A 144 -23.61 -5.66 -28.24
N ASN A 145 -22.84 -6.65 -28.72
CA ASN A 145 -22.54 -7.86 -27.97
C ASN A 145 -21.62 -7.55 -26.78
N ILE A 146 -21.89 -8.15 -25.62
CA ILE A 146 -21.00 -8.07 -24.47
C ILE A 146 -19.81 -9.00 -24.68
N LYS A 147 -18.60 -8.46 -24.52
CA LYS A 147 -17.34 -9.17 -24.76
C LYS A 147 -16.55 -9.38 -23.47
N THR A 148 -16.16 -10.62 -23.23
CA THR A 148 -15.29 -11.04 -22.13
C THR A 148 -13.97 -10.26 -22.14
N VAL A 149 -13.49 -9.81 -20.98
CA VAL A 149 -12.31 -8.95 -20.75
C VAL A 149 -12.37 -7.55 -21.36
N LEU A 150 -13.04 -7.35 -22.49
CA LEU A 150 -13.00 -6.13 -23.29
C LEU A 150 -14.10 -5.12 -22.94
N SER A 151 -15.32 -5.61 -22.73
CA SER A 151 -16.45 -4.74 -22.45
C SER A 151 -16.38 -4.26 -21.01
N LYS A 152 -16.40 -2.94 -20.83
CA LYS A 152 -16.67 -2.31 -19.55
C LYS A 152 -18.18 -2.20 -19.40
N ILE A 153 -18.73 -2.96 -18.47
CA ILE A 153 -20.17 -3.10 -18.28
C ILE A 153 -20.60 -2.54 -16.93
N ARG A 154 -21.82 -2.04 -16.82
CA ARG A 154 -22.46 -1.69 -15.56
C ARG A 154 -23.79 -2.43 -15.46
N PHE A 155 -24.20 -2.74 -14.24
CA PHE A 155 -25.49 -3.38 -13.95
C PHE A 155 -26.40 -2.35 -13.30
N VAL A 156 -27.48 -1.98 -13.98
CA VAL A 156 -28.49 -1.05 -13.48
C VAL A 156 -29.66 -1.85 -12.91
N HIS A 157 -29.93 -1.71 -11.62
CA HIS A 157 -31.06 -2.34 -10.95
C HIS A 157 -32.37 -1.73 -11.45
N LEU A 158 -33.30 -2.54 -11.96
CA LEU A 158 -34.51 -2.02 -12.60
C LEU A 158 -35.48 -1.33 -11.63
N SER A 159 -35.74 -1.93 -10.47
CA SER A 159 -36.73 -1.39 -9.52
C SER A 159 -36.25 -0.11 -8.84
N MET A 160 -34.96 -0.05 -8.50
CA MET A 160 -34.39 1.04 -7.70
C MET A 160 -33.69 2.12 -8.53
N GLY A 161 -33.38 1.83 -9.81
CA GLY A 161 -32.67 2.76 -10.69
C GLY A 161 -31.24 3.08 -10.25
N CYS A 162 -30.60 2.18 -9.49
CA CYS A 162 -29.24 2.32 -8.98
C CYS A 162 -28.28 1.38 -9.71
N ILE A 163 -26.96 1.59 -9.57
CA ILE A 163 -25.94 0.73 -10.19
C ILE A 163 -25.23 -0.16 -9.17
N LEU A 164 -24.94 -1.41 -9.54
CA LEU A 164 -24.12 -2.32 -8.74
C LEU A 164 -22.69 -1.79 -8.64
N MET A 165 -22.21 -1.54 -7.43
CA MET A 165 -20.89 -0.92 -7.22
C MET A 165 -20.21 -1.46 -5.96
N PRO A 166 -18.91 -1.82 -6.02
CA PRO A 166 -18.14 -2.06 -4.82
C PRO A 166 -17.76 -0.73 -4.18
N THR A 167 -17.94 -0.60 -2.87
CA THR A 167 -17.57 0.61 -2.15
C THR A 167 -16.09 0.57 -1.74
N SER A 168 -15.58 1.70 -1.24
CA SER A 168 -14.23 1.77 -0.64
C SER A 168 -14.18 1.28 0.80
N LYS A 169 -15.28 0.70 1.31
CA LYS A 169 -15.42 0.29 2.70
C LYS A 169 -15.29 -1.20 2.85
N GLN A 170 -14.51 -1.59 3.85
CA GLN A 170 -14.36 -2.97 4.27
C GLN A 170 -15.48 -3.29 5.26
N LEU A 171 -16.09 -4.47 5.11
CA LEU A 171 -17.03 -4.99 6.09
C LEU A 171 -16.29 -5.34 7.39
N PRO A 172 -16.96 -5.28 8.55
CA PRO A 172 -16.39 -5.77 9.81
C PRO A 172 -16.14 -7.29 9.79
N LYS A 173 -15.65 -7.82 10.92
CA LYS A 173 -15.34 -9.26 11.07
C LYS A 173 -16.48 -10.21 10.71
N TRP A 174 -17.74 -9.79 10.86
CA TRP A 174 -18.91 -10.60 10.47
C TRP A 174 -19.04 -10.80 8.95
N GLY A 175 -18.40 -9.93 8.15
CA GLY A 175 -18.31 -10.03 6.69
C GLY A 175 -16.91 -10.38 6.23
N TYR A 176 -16.13 -11.08 7.08
CA TYR A 176 -14.78 -11.57 6.80
C TYR A 176 -13.77 -10.50 6.37
N GLU A 177 -14.02 -9.25 6.74
CA GLU A 177 -13.17 -8.14 6.29
C GLU A 177 -13.08 -8.07 4.75
N GLN A 178 -14.11 -8.53 4.05
CA GLN A 178 -14.24 -8.37 2.60
C GLN A 178 -14.76 -6.97 2.27
N MET A 179 -14.67 -6.57 1.00
CA MET A 179 -15.10 -5.24 0.58
C MET A 179 -16.63 -5.21 0.34
N GLU A 180 -17.29 -4.15 0.79
CA GLU A 180 -18.75 -3.97 0.67
C GLU A 180 -19.16 -3.79 -0.80
N VAL A 181 -20.26 -4.43 -1.21
CA VAL A 181 -20.96 -4.16 -2.47
C VAL A 181 -22.31 -3.54 -2.14
N ALA A 182 -22.66 -2.48 -2.86
CA ALA A 182 -23.89 -1.73 -2.65
C ALA A 182 -24.48 -1.27 -3.99
N CYS A 183 -25.75 -0.88 -3.99
CA CYS A 183 -26.40 -0.30 -5.17
C CYS A 183 -26.42 1.22 -5.04
N ASN A 184 -25.59 1.89 -5.86
CA ASN A 184 -25.38 3.33 -5.81
C ASN A 184 -26.46 4.07 -6.62
N PRO A 185 -27.25 4.97 -6.02
CA PRO A 185 -28.25 5.77 -6.74
C PRO A 185 -27.64 6.71 -7.80
N ASN A 186 -26.34 7.05 -7.68
CA ASN A 186 -25.63 7.82 -8.70
C ASN A 186 -25.19 6.90 -9.85
N THR A 187 -25.98 6.84 -10.91
CA THR A 187 -25.75 5.94 -12.07
C THR A 187 -24.54 6.32 -12.93
N ASN A 188 -23.95 7.51 -12.72
CA ASN A 188 -22.80 8.01 -13.49
C ASN A 188 -21.47 7.81 -12.76
N ASP A 189 -21.46 7.05 -11.66
CA ASP A 189 -20.24 6.79 -10.90
C ASP A 189 -19.31 5.83 -11.68
N PRO A 190 -18.04 6.22 -11.95
CA PRO A 190 -17.09 5.39 -12.68
C PRO A 190 -16.69 4.11 -11.92
N ASP A 191 -16.84 4.06 -10.60
CA ASP A 191 -16.50 2.86 -9.82
C ASP A 191 -17.53 1.73 -10.01
N GLY A 192 -18.67 2.00 -10.63
CA GLY A 192 -19.73 1.04 -10.93
C GLY A 192 -19.50 0.17 -12.18
N TYR A 193 -18.34 0.30 -12.83
CA TYR A 193 -17.99 -0.55 -13.97
C TYR A 193 -17.33 -1.88 -13.53
N TRP A 194 -17.73 -2.93 -14.23
CA TRP A 194 -17.28 -4.30 -14.09
C TRP A 194 -16.76 -4.82 -15.42
N ASN A 195 -15.96 -5.88 -15.36
CA ASN A 195 -15.63 -6.70 -16.51
C ASN A 195 -15.95 -8.16 -16.21
N ILE A 196 -16.26 -8.91 -17.26
CA ILE A 196 -16.35 -10.37 -17.20
C ILE A 196 -14.93 -10.89 -17.38
N GLU A 197 -14.34 -11.44 -16.32
CA GLU A 197 -12.95 -11.93 -16.37
C GLU A 197 -12.89 -13.37 -16.89
N GLU A 198 -13.79 -14.23 -16.41
CA GLU A 198 -13.96 -15.59 -16.91
C GLU A 198 -15.37 -15.76 -17.47
N ASN A 199 -15.47 -16.46 -18.58
CA ASN A 199 -16.72 -16.84 -19.23
C ASN A 199 -16.58 -18.31 -19.65
N VAL A 200 -17.52 -19.16 -19.29
CA VAL A 200 -17.56 -20.57 -19.67
C VAL A 200 -18.93 -20.84 -20.29
N TYR A 201 -18.90 -21.26 -21.54
CA TYR A 201 -20.09 -21.69 -22.28
C TYR A 201 -19.65 -22.66 -23.38
N PRO A 202 -19.94 -23.97 -23.26
CA PRO A 202 -19.38 -25.01 -24.16
C PRO A 202 -19.69 -24.80 -25.64
N ASN A 203 -20.85 -24.25 -25.97
CA ASN A 203 -21.32 -24.12 -27.35
C ASN A 203 -20.78 -22.85 -28.06
N LEU A 204 -19.94 -22.05 -27.40
CA LEU A 204 -19.30 -20.87 -28.00
C LEU A 204 -17.81 -21.12 -28.28
N PRO A 205 -17.27 -20.59 -29.39
CA PRO A 205 -15.87 -20.77 -29.74
C PRO A 205 -14.94 -19.99 -28.80
N ASN A 206 -13.90 -20.66 -28.32
CA ASN A 206 -12.86 -20.04 -27.50
C ASN A 206 -11.97 -19.10 -28.34
N SER A 207 -11.64 -17.94 -27.78
CA SER A 207 -10.74 -16.94 -28.37
C SER A 207 -9.53 -16.68 -27.47
N SER A 208 -8.36 -16.39 -28.07
CA SER A 208 -7.15 -16.03 -27.31
C SER A 208 -7.12 -14.53 -26.99
N PHE A 209 -6.88 -14.17 -25.73
CA PHE A 209 -6.84 -12.78 -25.28
C PHE A 209 -5.47 -12.09 -25.42
N THR A 210 -4.46 -12.80 -25.92
CA THR A 210 -3.11 -12.24 -26.10
C THR A 210 -3.10 -11.01 -27.03
N LEU A 211 -4.00 -10.98 -28.01
CA LEU A 211 -4.21 -9.87 -28.94
C LEU A 211 -4.70 -8.58 -28.26
N TYR A 212 -5.33 -8.70 -27.09
CA TYR A 212 -5.95 -7.59 -26.38
C TYR A 212 -5.15 -7.14 -25.14
N ALA A 213 -3.94 -7.67 -24.97
CA ALA A 213 -3.09 -7.31 -23.85
C ALA A 213 -2.71 -5.81 -23.90
N PRO A 214 -2.74 -5.08 -22.77
CA PRO A 214 -2.37 -3.68 -22.75
C PRO A 214 -0.89 -3.49 -23.13
N SER A 215 -0.60 -2.33 -23.74
CA SER A 215 0.76 -1.95 -24.10
C SER A 215 1.66 -1.82 -22.86
N PHE A 216 2.97 -1.88 -23.06
CA PHE A 216 3.93 -1.68 -21.97
C PHE A 216 3.70 -0.35 -21.23
N LEU A 217 3.46 0.75 -21.96
CA LEU A 217 3.26 2.06 -21.37
C LEU A 217 1.98 2.12 -20.54
N ALA A 218 0.89 1.48 -21.00
CA ALA A 218 -0.33 1.37 -20.23
C ALA A 218 -0.10 0.62 -18.92
N LYS A 219 0.56 -0.55 -18.97
CA LYS A 219 0.94 -1.32 -17.78
C LYS A 219 1.86 -0.54 -16.83
N PHE A 220 2.80 0.22 -17.39
CA PHE A 220 3.74 1.04 -16.61
C PHE A 220 3.00 2.14 -15.83
N LEU A 221 2.12 2.89 -16.49
CA LEU A 221 1.35 3.97 -15.88
C LEU A 221 0.34 3.44 -14.86
N GLU A 222 -0.39 2.38 -15.20
CA GLU A 222 -1.29 1.70 -14.29
C GLU A 222 -0.55 1.17 -13.05
N GLY A 223 0.60 0.51 -13.26
CA GLY A 223 1.44 0.04 -12.16
C GLY A 223 1.86 1.15 -11.21
N HIS A 224 2.28 2.32 -11.72
CA HIS A 224 2.61 3.47 -10.87
C HIS A 224 1.40 4.04 -10.15
N SER A 225 0.24 4.10 -10.80
CA SER A 225 -1.02 4.52 -10.17
C SER A 225 -1.36 3.63 -8.97
N VAL A 226 -1.28 2.31 -9.15
CA VAL A 226 -1.52 1.33 -8.08
C VAL A 226 -0.46 1.42 -6.98
N MET A 227 0.82 1.63 -7.31
CA MET A 227 1.87 1.84 -6.31
C MET A 227 1.62 3.10 -5.47
N LEU A 228 1.23 4.21 -6.09
CA LEU A 228 0.91 5.46 -5.40
C LEU A 228 -0.30 5.31 -4.49
N GLN A 229 -1.38 4.69 -5.00
CA GLN A 229 -2.59 4.44 -4.23
C GLN A 229 -2.30 3.51 -3.05
N GLY A 230 -1.64 2.38 -3.29
CA GLY A 230 -1.24 1.42 -2.26
C GLY A 230 -0.40 2.08 -1.19
N ASN A 231 0.58 2.89 -1.58
CA ASN A 231 1.46 3.61 -0.66
C ASN A 231 0.69 4.64 0.20
N SER A 232 -0.26 5.36 -0.39
CA SER A 232 -1.14 6.28 0.37
C SER A 232 -2.13 5.57 1.30
N GLY A 233 -2.44 4.31 1.01
CA GLY A 233 -3.37 3.46 1.76
C GLY A 233 -2.75 2.78 2.98
N LEU A 234 -1.41 2.79 3.13
CA LEU A 234 -0.69 2.24 4.28
C LEU A 234 -0.85 3.14 5.52
N LYS A 235 -2.08 3.28 6.01
CA LYS A 235 -2.37 4.02 7.23
C LYS A 235 -2.18 3.12 8.45
N PRO A 236 -1.73 3.67 9.59
CA PRO A 236 -1.59 2.90 10.82
C PRO A 236 -2.93 2.30 11.22
N LYS A 237 -2.93 1.02 11.58
CA LYS A 237 -4.11 0.38 12.16
C LYS A 237 -4.34 0.93 13.58
N GLU A 238 -5.58 0.89 14.05
CA GLU A 238 -5.90 1.29 15.42
C GLU A 238 -5.07 0.48 16.42
N GLY A 239 -4.34 1.18 17.30
CA GLY A 239 -3.47 0.57 18.30
C GLY A 239 -2.05 0.20 17.84
N GLU A 240 -1.72 0.37 16.55
CA GLU A 240 -0.37 0.13 16.05
C GLU A 240 0.56 1.32 16.38
N VAL A 241 1.66 1.05 17.08
CA VAL A 241 2.64 2.09 17.45
C VAL A 241 3.66 2.25 16.30
N THR A 242 3.55 3.35 15.57
CA THR A 242 4.49 3.72 14.51
C THR A 242 5.50 4.76 14.99
N SER A 243 6.70 4.79 14.42
CA SER A 243 7.68 5.82 14.77
C SER A 243 7.38 7.14 14.07
N GLN A 244 7.79 8.24 14.70
CA GLN A 244 7.53 9.59 14.22
C GLN A 244 8.83 10.26 13.73
N PRO A 245 8.81 11.09 12.68
CA PRO A 245 10.01 11.68 12.11
C PRO A 245 10.93 12.38 13.11
N TRP A 246 10.38 13.09 14.10
CA TRP A 246 11.15 13.79 15.13
C TRP A 246 11.93 12.84 16.06
N GLN A 247 11.50 11.58 16.20
CA GLN A 247 12.14 10.60 17.08
C GLN A 247 13.46 10.09 16.52
N TRP A 248 13.64 10.13 15.20
CA TRP A 248 14.75 9.43 14.53
C TRP A 248 16.12 10.09 14.76
N PRO A 249 16.29 11.42 14.59
CA PRO A 249 17.61 12.04 14.72
C PRO A 249 18.17 11.96 16.14
N ILE A 250 17.30 12.04 17.15
CA ILE A 250 17.68 11.94 18.56
C ILE A 250 17.78 10.50 19.06
N ASN A 251 17.50 9.51 18.20
CA ASN A 251 17.49 8.09 18.55
C ASN A 251 16.55 7.79 19.72
N TYR A 252 15.35 8.40 19.74
CA TYR A 252 14.45 8.35 20.90
C TYR A 252 13.91 6.95 21.18
N LYS A 253 13.46 6.24 20.13
CA LYS A 253 12.89 4.90 20.23
C LYS A 253 13.36 4.07 19.05
N GLY A 254 13.85 2.86 19.32
CA GLY A 254 14.20 1.87 18.30
C GLY A 254 13.02 1.00 17.91
N GLN A 255 13.28 -0.06 17.16
CA GLN A 255 12.26 -0.97 16.66
C GLN A 255 12.71 -2.42 16.76
N TRP A 256 11.84 -3.31 17.22
CA TRP A 256 12.07 -4.75 17.17
C TRP A 256 12.15 -5.22 15.72
N PHE A 257 13.27 -5.84 15.35
CA PHE A 257 13.45 -6.47 14.04
C PHE A 257 13.10 -7.96 14.09
N SER A 258 13.48 -8.63 15.18
CA SER A 258 13.07 -9.99 15.50
C SER A 258 12.88 -10.10 17.01
N ALA A 259 11.77 -10.72 17.42
CA ALA A 259 11.46 -11.03 18.81
C ALA A 259 11.09 -12.52 19.00
N ILE A 260 11.48 -13.37 18.05
CA ILE A 260 11.22 -14.82 18.09
C ILE A 260 12.18 -15.49 19.09
N ASP A 261 11.77 -16.62 19.68
CA ASP A 261 12.56 -17.42 20.61
C ASP A 261 13.99 -17.67 20.11
N GLY A 262 14.97 -17.43 20.98
CA GLY A 262 16.39 -17.49 20.66
C GLY A 262 17.02 -16.10 20.56
N TYR A 263 17.32 -15.64 19.35
CA TYR A 263 18.02 -14.38 19.11
C TYR A 263 17.04 -13.24 18.80
N LYS A 264 16.95 -12.29 19.72
CA LYS A 264 16.16 -11.06 19.56
C LYS A 264 17.05 -9.94 19.01
N VAL A 265 16.58 -9.24 17.99
CA VAL A 265 17.33 -8.17 17.30
C VAL A 265 16.54 -6.89 17.43
N TYR A 266 17.20 -5.85 17.95
CA TYR A 266 16.61 -4.54 18.15
C TYR A 266 17.33 -3.50 17.31
N LEU A 267 16.57 -2.89 16.40
CA LEU A 267 17.07 -1.84 15.53
C LEU A 267 17.15 -0.52 16.32
N LEU A 268 18.36 -0.20 16.78
CA LEU A 268 18.71 1.06 17.42
C LEU A 268 19.90 1.68 16.70
N GLY A 269 19.88 2.99 16.49
CA GLY A 269 21.05 3.70 15.99
C GLY A 269 22.17 3.69 17.02
N ASN A 270 23.43 3.69 16.60
CA ASN A 270 24.54 3.90 17.54
C ASN A 270 24.43 5.33 18.11
N PRO A 271 24.15 5.51 19.41
CA PRO A 271 23.86 6.82 19.98
C PRO A 271 25.04 7.79 19.88
N ILE A 272 26.28 7.30 19.91
CA ILE A 272 27.48 8.12 19.74
C ILE A 272 27.51 8.73 18.33
N ILE A 273 27.17 7.96 17.30
CA ILE A 273 27.11 8.44 15.92
C ILE A 273 25.91 9.38 15.74
N TRP A 274 24.71 8.98 16.20
CA TRP A 274 23.49 9.78 16.04
C TRP A 274 23.60 11.14 16.71
N TRP A 275 23.96 11.16 17.99
CA TRP A 275 24.09 12.41 18.74
C TRP A 275 25.32 13.21 18.30
N GLY A 276 26.42 12.53 17.97
CA GLY A 276 27.60 13.16 17.38
C GLY A 276 27.28 13.91 16.10
N ASN A 277 26.53 13.29 15.19
CA ASN A 277 26.07 13.95 13.96
C ASN A 277 25.22 15.18 14.23
N LEU A 278 24.29 15.12 15.19
CA LEU A 278 23.48 16.29 15.56
C LEU A 278 24.33 17.44 16.10
N VAL A 279 25.27 17.13 16.99
CA VAL A 279 26.20 18.13 17.55
C VAL A 279 27.06 18.75 16.45
N VAL A 280 27.60 17.93 15.54
CA VAL A 280 28.45 18.41 14.45
C VAL A 280 27.66 19.19 13.40
N MET A 281 26.41 18.81 13.12
CA MET A 281 25.50 19.61 12.29
C MET A 281 25.20 20.98 12.90
N ALA A 282 24.99 21.06 14.22
CA ALA A 282 24.83 22.35 14.90
C ALA A 282 26.13 23.16 14.85
N ALA A 283 27.29 22.52 15.06
CA ALA A 283 28.60 23.14 14.94
C ALA A 283 28.87 23.66 13.52
N PHE A 284 28.40 22.96 12.48
CA PHE A 284 28.51 23.40 11.08
C PHE A 284 27.85 24.76 10.88
N LEU A 285 26.64 24.98 11.40
CA LEU A 285 25.95 26.27 11.28
C LEU A 285 26.77 27.40 11.91
N VAL A 286 27.42 27.13 13.05
CA VAL A 286 28.30 28.09 13.73
C VAL A 286 29.56 28.35 12.92
N VAL A 287 30.29 27.30 12.51
CA VAL A 287 31.53 27.39 11.73
C VAL A 287 31.29 28.10 10.40
N TYR A 288 30.18 27.78 9.72
CA TYR A 288 29.77 28.43 8.48
C TYR A 288 29.52 29.92 8.70
N SER A 289 28.75 30.27 9.74
CA SER A 289 28.43 31.67 10.06
C SER A 289 29.67 32.48 10.43
N MET A 290 30.58 31.90 11.22
CA MET A 290 31.85 32.52 11.59
C MET A 290 32.73 32.78 10.37
N ASN A 291 32.85 31.79 9.47
CA ASN A 291 33.61 31.94 8.23
C ASN A 291 33.00 32.98 7.29
N ALA A 292 31.67 32.94 7.09
CA ALA A 292 30.98 33.94 6.28
C ALA A 292 31.18 35.37 6.81
N PHE A 293 31.18 35.54 8.14
CA PHE A 293 31.45 36.82 8.78
C PHE A 293 32.92 37.25 8.64
N ALA A 294 33.87 36.34 8.84
CA ALA A 294 35.30 36.61 8.65
C ALA A 294 35.60 37.00 7.20
N GLU A 295 34.94 36.36 6.23
CA GLU A 295 35.04 36.67 4.81
C GLU A 295 34.57 38.09 4.50
N ARG A 296 33.39 38.47 5.00
CA ARG A 296 32.85 39.83 4.84
C ARG A 296 33.73 40.90 5.46
N ARG A 297 34.48 40.57 6.51
CA ARG A 297 35.46 41.47 7.14
C ARG A 297 36.84 41.46 6.47
N GLY A 298 37.03 40.69 5.41
CA GLY A 298 38.32 40.59 4.71
C GLY A 298 39.42 39.94 5.55
N LYS A 299 39.07 39.13 6.56
CA LYS A 299 40.04 38.49 7.47
C LYS A 299 40.58 37.15 6.97
N LEU A 300 39.97 36.56 5.94
CA LEU A 300 40.39 35.27 5.39
C LEU A 300 41.45 35.46 4.30
N THR A 301 42.51 34.66 4.38
CA THR A 301 43.54 34.53 3.32
C THR A 301 42.97 33.81 2.10
N SER A 302 43.66 33.89 0.96
CA SER A 302 43.25 33.19 -0.27
C SER A 302 43.18 31.66 -0.08
N ASP A 303 44.12 31.09 0.67
CA ASP A 303 44.17 29.65 0.95
C ASP A 303 43.02 29.21 1.86
N GLN A 304 42.70 30.00 2.88
CA GLN A 304 41.54 29.76 3.76
C GLN A 304 40.22 29.85 2.99
N LYS A 305 40.09 30.81 2.06
CA LYS A 305 38.91 30.92 1.19
C LYS A 305 38.76 29.71 0.27
N ALA A 306 39.85 29.26 -0.35
CA ALA A 306 39.83 28.08 -1.20
C ALA A 306 39.40 26.84 -0.40
N ARG A 307 40.00 26.60 0.78
CA ARG A 307 39.64 25.47 1.65
C ARG A 307 38.19 25.54 2.12
N ARG A 308 37.75 26.71 2.58
CA ARG A 308 36.35 26.98 2.97
C ARG A 308 35.40 26.61 1.83
N SER A 309 35.66 27.10 0.62
CA SER A 309 34.78 26.87 -0.55
C SER A 309 34.66 25.39 -0.90
N VAL A 310 35.71 24.59 -0.74
CA VAL A 310 35.61 23.15 -1.00
C VAL A 310 34.83 22.44 0.11
N SER A 311 35.24 22.59 1.37
CA SER A 311 34.67 21.80 2.47
C SER A 311 33.27 22.29 2.89
N LEU A 312 33.08 23.60 3.08
CA LEU A 312 31.82 24.12 3.59
C LEU A 312 30.71 24.13 2.53
N ASP A 313 31.02 24.28 1.25
CA ASP A 313 30.02 24.16 0.19
C ASP A 313 29.59 22.69 0.03
N ALA A 314 30.51 21.73 0.17
CA ALA A 314 30.17 20.31 0.26
C ALA A 314 29.24 20.03 1.44
N CYS A 315 29.52 20.58 2.63
CA CYS A 315 28.63 20.47 3.78
C CYS A 315 27.25 21.10 3.52
N CYS A 316 27.16 22.22 2.79
CA CYS A 316 25.87 22.79 2.37
C CYS A 316 25.06 21.82 1.50
N TRP A 317 25.69 21.21 0.50
CA TRP A 317 25.04 20.21 -0.36
C TRP A 317 24.60 18.97 0.42
N LEU A 318 25.42 18.50 1.36
CA LEU A 318 25.07 17.38 2.23
C LEU A 318 23.93 17.72 3.19
N LEU A 319 23.88 18.95 3.72
CA LEU A 319 22.76 19.41 4.54
C LEU A 319 21.46 19.51 3.72
N LEU A 320 21.54 19.96 2.46
CA LEU A 320 20.40 19.95 1.55
C LEU A 320 19.95 18.52 1.25
N ALA A 321 20.88 17.61 0.97
CA ALA A 321 20.57 16.19 0.74
C ALA A 321 19.92 15.55 1.98
N TRP A 322 20.45 15.80 3.19
CA TRP A 322 19.84 15.39 4.45
C TRP A 322 18.41 15.92 4.57
N SER A 323 18.20 17.21 4.27
CA SER A 323 16.89 17.86 4.36
C SER A 323 15.89 17.23 3.37
N LEU A 324 16.30 16.99 2.13
CA LEU A 324 15.46 16.36 1.11
C LEU A 324 15.11 14.90 1.45
N HIS A 325 15.97 14.20 2.18
CA HIS A 325 15.72 12.83 2.62
C HIS A 325 15.04 12.74 4.00
N TYR A 326 14.81 13.87 4.69
CA TYR A 326 14.21 13.86 6.03
C TYR A 326 12.90 14.64 6.10
N LEU A 327 12.86 15.86 5.58
CA LEU A 327 11.70 16.75 5.68
C LEU A 327 10.42 16.19 5.02
N PRO A 328 10.46 15.49 3.88
CA PRO A 328 9.24 14.95 3.28
C PRO A 328 8.43 14.04 4.22
N PHE A 329 9.09 13.34 5.15
CA PHE A 329 8.42 12.45 6.08
C PHE A 329 7.49 13.16 7.06
N TYR A 330 7.66 14.46 7.31
CA TYR A 330 6.73 15.25 8.12
C TYR A 330 5.37 15.48 7.43
N PHE A 331 5.33 15.36 6.10
CA PHE A 331 4.12 15.58 5.30
C PHE A 331 3.47 14.27 4.85
N MET A 332 4.05 13.11 5.18
CA MET A 332 3.52 11.80 4.83
C MET A 332 2.52 11.30 5.89
N GLY A 333 1.28 11.05 5.48
CA GLY A 333 0.21 10.52 6.35
C GLY A 333 0.12 8.99 6.39
N ARG A 334 1.24 8.28 6.17
CA ARG A 334 1.33 6.81 6.14
C ARG A 334 2.12 6.30 7.34
N VAL A 335 2.14 4.98 7.54
CA VAL A 335 3.01 4.32 8.53
C VAL A 335 4.48 4.62 8.22
N LEU A 336 5.22 5.02 9.25
CA LEU A 336 6.66 5.30 9.18
C LEU A 336 7.40 4.51 10.26
N TYR A 337 8.65 4.22 9.96
CA TYR A 337 9.54 3.38 10.77
C TYR A 337 10.94 3.98 10.84
N PHE A 338 11.70 3.59 11.86
CA PHE A 338 13.01 4.17 12.18
C PHE A 338 14.01 4.10 11.01
N HIS A 339 13.98 3.02 10.21
CA HIS A 339 14.88 2.83 9.06
C HIS A 339 14.69 3.86 7.93
N HIS A 340 13.56 4.57 7.88
CA HIS A 340 13.34 5.63 6.89
C HIS A 340 14.34 6.78 7.03
N TYR A 341 14.93 6.95 8.21
CA TYR A 341 15.94 7.97 8.47
C TYR A 341 17.33 7.61 7.92
N PHE A 342 17.59 6.35 7.56
CA PHE A 342 18.96 5.90 7.23
C PHE A 342 19.60 6.62 6.03
N PRO A 343 18.87 6.95 4.94
CA PRO A 343 19.43 7.78 3.88
C PRO A 343 19.83 9.17 4.37
N ALA A 344 19.01 9.82 5.20
CA ALA A 344 19.36 11.11 5.79
C ALA A 344 20.57 10.98 6.73
N LEU A 345 20.59 9.96 7.59
CA LEU A 345 21.72 9.67 8.46
C LEU A 345 23.05 9.60 7.69
N LEU A 346 23.08 8.91 6.54
CA LEU A 346 24.29 8.81 5.71
C LEU A 346 24.85 10.19 5.36
N PHE A 347 24.00 11.10 4.88
CA PHE A 347 24.41 12.48 4.58
C PHE A 347 24.88 13.23 5.82
N SER A 348 24.24 13.04 6.98
CA SER A 348 24.71 13.65 8.24
C SER A 348 26.08 13.12 8.66
N SER A 349 26.36 11.82 8.50
CA SER A 349 27.66 11.22 8.82
C SER A 349 28.77 11.68 7.87
N MET A 350 28.46 11.82 6.57
CA MET A 350 29.40 12.39 5.60
C MET A 350 29.73 13.85 5.93
N LEU A 351 28.71 14.65 6.28
CA LEU A 351 28.89 16.03 6.70
C LEU A 351 29.79 16.08 7.95
N THR A 352 29.55 15.20 8.92
CA THR A 352 30.38 15.09 10.11
C THR A 352 31.85 14.83 9.77
N GLY A 353 32.12 13.89 8.87
CA GLY A 353 33.48 13.59 8.41
C GLY A 353 34.18 14.80 7.80
N ILE A 354 33.52 15.48 6.86
CA ILE A 354 34.08 16.66 6.16
C ILE A 354 34.29 17.82 7.13
N LEU A 355 33.34 18.09 8.04
CA LEU A 355 33.49 19.19 8.98
C LEU A 355 34.60 18.92 10.00
N LEU A 356 34.69 17.70 10.53
CA LEU A 356 35.76 17.34 11.46
C LEU A 356 37.13 17.50 10.79
N ASP A 357 37.28 17.02 9.56
CA ASP A 357 38.49 17.20 8.77
C ASP A 357 38.84 18.69 8.59
N TYR A 358 37.87 19.49 8.13
CA TYR A 358 38.04 20.95 7.97
C TYR A 358 38.47 21.66 9.27
N VAL A 359 37.86 21.32 10.40
CA VAL A 359 38.21 21.90 11.71
C VAL A 359 39.61 21.47 12.14
N LEU A 360 39.95 20.18 11.97
CA LEU A 360 41.25 19.64 12.33
C LEU A 360 42.38 20.22 11.47
N GLU A 361 42.15 20.40 10.17
CA GLU A 361 43.11 21.05 9.27
C GLU A 361 43.27 22.55 9.54
N SER A 362 42.30 23.18 10.24
CA SER A 362 42.36 24.58 10.65
C SER A 362 43.09 24.80 11.99
N LEU A 363 43.30 23.74 12.78
CA LEU A 363 44.05 23.81 14.06
C LEU A 363 45.53 24.24 13.94
N PRO A 364 46.31 23.85 12.89
CA PRO A 364 47.68 24.32 12.71
C PRO A 364 47.82 25.85 12.60
N GLU A 365 46.75 26.56 12.27
CA GLU A 365 46.75 28.03 12.24
C GLU A 365 46.63 28.64 13.64
N LEU A 366 46.15 27.86 14.62
CA LEU A 366 45.96 28.25 16.01
C LEU A 366 47.05 27.72 16.95
N LEU A 367 47.78 26.68 16.53
CA LEU A 367 48.76 25.95 17.34
C LEU A 367 50.15 25.93 16.66
N PRO A 368 51.25 25.83 17.44
CA PRO A 368 52.58 25.62 16.87
C PRO A 368 52.63 24.36 15.99
N SER A 369 53.30 24.45 14.84
CA SER A 369 53.41 23.36 13.85
C SER A 369 53.95 22.05 14.44
N SER A 370 54.84 22.13 15.43
CA SER A 370 55.39 20.97 16.15
C SER A 370 54.36 20.14 16.91
N ILE A 371 53.25 20.78 17.35
CA ILE A 371 52.20 20.14 18.16
C ILE A 371 51.01 19.77 17.28
N SER A 372 50.73 20.57 16.24
CA SER A 372 49.52 20.42 15.43
C SER A 372 49.38 19.05 14.76
N SER A 373 50.46 18.48 14.22
CA SER A 373 50.41 17.16 13.61
C SER A 373 50.13 16.06 14.64
N CYS A 374 50.68 16.19 15.85
CA CYS A 374 50.40 15.25 16.95
C CYS A 374 48.93 15.36 17.37
N VAL A 375 48.42 16.58 17.55
CA VAL A 375 47.01 16.83 17.91
C VAL A 375 46.05 16.28 16.86
N TYR A 376 46.34 16.51 15.58
CA TYR A 376 45.54 15.96 14.47
C TYR A 376 45.44 14.42 14.57
N VAL A 377 46.59 13.73 14.66
CA VAL A 377 46.63 12.26 14.71
C VAL A 377 45.96 11.75 15.97
N THR A 378 46.19 12.38 17.13
CA THR A 378 45.58 11.97 18.40
C THR A 378 44.07 12.11 18.39
N ILE A 379 43.53 13.24 17.88
CA ILE A 379 42.07 13.42 17.81
C ILE A 379 41.44 12.43 16.85
N THR A 380 42.02 12.26 15.65
CA THR A 380 41.49 11.31 14.66
C THR A 380 41.53 9.87 15.20
N ALA A 381 42.62 9.46 15.83
CA ALA A 381 42.74 8.14 16.45
C ALA A 381 41.73 7.95 17.60
N ALA A 382 41.52 8.98 18.42
CA ALA A 382 40.54 8.95 19.50
C ALA A 382 39.10 8.81 18.95
N VAL A 383 38.72 9.59 17.94
CA VAL A 383 37.41 9.50 17.29
C VAL A 383 37.19 8.10 16.72
N MET A 384 38.16 7.56 15.96
CA MET A 384 38.05 6.20 15.40
C MET A 384 37.95 5.13 16.48
N SER A 385 38.70 5.26 17.57
CA SER A 385 38.66 4.32 18.70
C SER A 385 37.31 4.36 19.43
N ILE A 386 36.75 5.56 19.64
CA ILE A 386 35.42 5.74 20.24
C ILE A 386 34.34 5.11 19.36
N LEU A 387 34.42 5.32 18.05
CA LEU A 387 33.47 4.71 17.10
C LEU A 387 33.54 3.18 17.12
N ALA A 388 34.75 2.62 17.05
CA ALA A 388 34.95 1.16 17.12
C ALA A 388 34.46 0.58 18.47
N TYR A 389 34.80 1.23 19.58
CA TYR A 389 34.35 0.82 20.91
C TYR A 389 32.82 0.87 21.04
N SER A 390 32.20 1.96 20.59
CA SER A 390 30.74 2.11 20.63
C SER A 390 30.03 1.05 19.79
N PHE A 391 30.59 0.66 18.63
CA PHE A 391 30.06 -0.45 17.85
C PHE A 391 30.13 -1.77 18.62
N CYS A 392 31.28 -2.11 19.20
CA CYS A 392 31.44 -3.33 20.00
C CYS A 392 30.49 -3.35 21.20
N LEU A 393 30.25 -2.20 21.84
CA LEU A 393 29.34 -2.07 22.97
C LEU A 393 27.89 -2.38 22.58
N PHE A 394 27.41 -1.83 21.45
CA PHE A 394 26.03 -2.02 20.98
C PHE A 394 25.85 -3.20 20.02
N ALA A 395 26.90 -3.94 19.69
CA ALA A 395 26.89 -5.10 18.80
C ALA A 395 25.81 -6.15 19.15
N PRO A 396 25.56 -6.50 20.43
CA PRO A 396 24.52 -7.47 20.78
C PRO A 396 23.13 -7.12 20.24
N LEU A 397 22.78 -5.83 20.15
CA LEU A 397 21.47 -5.39 19.63
C LEU A 397 21.29 -5.75 18.14
N SER A 398 22.39 -5.78 17.38
CA SER A 398 22.41 -6.02 15.93
C SER A 398 22.68 -7.48 15.58
N TYR A 399 23.58 -8.14 16.30
CA TYR A 399 23.95 -9.55 16.05
C TYR A 399 23.05 -10.56 16.76
N GLY A 400 22.21 -10.10 17.70
CA GLY A 400 21.23 -10.91 18.40
C GLY A 400 21.53 -11.01 19.90
N MET A 401 20.53 -10.68 20.69
CA MET A 401 20.51 -10.88 22.14
C MET A 401 19.83 -12.21 22.45
N THR A 402 20.36 -12.96 23.39
CA THR A 402 19.81 -14.26 23.82
C THR A 402 18.94 -14.17 25.07
N GLU A 403 18.86 -12.99 25.68
CA GLU A 403 18.18 -12.81 26.97
C GLU A 403 16.70 -12.46 26.80
N ASP A 404 15.86 -13.03 27.65
CA ASP A 404 14.41 -12.87 27.52
C ASP A 404 13.87 -11.58 28.13
N ASN A 405 14.52 -11.08 29.19
CA ASN A 405 14.06 -9.92 29.93
C ASN A 405 15.21 -8.96 30.22
N VAL A 406 15.44 -8.06 29.26
CA VAL A 406 16.53 -7.08 29.28
C VAL A 406 16.37 -6.03 30.39
N GLU A 407 15.15 -5.77 30.84
CA GLU A 407 14.88 -4.80 31.92
C GLU A 407 15.35 -5.29 33.29
N ALA A 408 15.61 -6.58 33.46
CA ALA A 408 16.12 -7.12 34.70
C ALA A 408 17.50 -6.51 35.01
N ALA A 409 17.74 -6.13 36.27
CA ALA A 409 19.04 -5.62 36.73
C ALA A 409 20.21 -6.60 36.47
N ASN A 410 19.88 -7.88 36.25
CA ASN A 410 20.82 -8.97 36.02
C ASN A 410 21.08 -9.23 34.53
N SER A 411 20.45 -8.47 33.64
CA SER A 411 20.62 -8.62 32.19
C SER A 411 21.99 -8.09 31.73
N SER A 412 22.65 -8.84 30.86
CA SER A 412 23.93 -8.43 30.27
C SER A 412 23.82 -7.19 29.38
N VAL A 413 22.62 -6.83 28.92
CA VAL A 413 22.40 -5.69 27.99
C VAL A 413 21.66 -4.51 28.62
N ASN A 414 21.25 -4.59 29.89
CA ASN A 414 20.59 -3.48 30.60
C ASN A 414 21.45 -2.19 30.62
N HIS A 415 22.77 -2.33 30.79
CA HIS A 415 23.70 -1.19 30.78
C HIS A 415 23.74 -0.42 29.45
N LEU A 416 23.21 -0.99 28.37
CA LEU A 416 23.08 -0.33 27.06
C LEU A 416 21.87 0.60 27.01
N ARG A 417 20.94 0.53 27.97
CA ARG A 417 19.72 1.32 28.02
C ARG A 417 20.00 2.73 28.55
N TRP A 418 20.48 3.61 27.67
CA TRP A 418 20.77 5.00 28.06
C TRP A 418 19.53 5.88 28.11
N LEU A 419 18.46 5.50 27.39
CA LEU A 419 17.15 6.16 27.44
C LEU A 419 16.07 5.19 27.91
N ASN A 420 15.17 5.67 28.76
CA ASN A 420 14.03 4.88 29.26
C ASN A 420 13.09 4.42 28.12
N SER A 421 13.06 5.16 27.02
CA SER A 421 12.26 4.87 25.82
C SER A 421 12.85 3.74 24.94
N TRP A 422 14.04 3.25 25.24
CA TRP A 422 14.60 2.07 24.59
C TRP A 422 14.06 0.83 25.30
N GLU A 423 13.19 0.10 24.59
CA GLU A 423 12.35 -0.99 25.11
C GLU A 423 12.85 -2.37 24.61
N PHE A 424 14.16 -2.51 24.43
CA PHE A 424 14.78 -3.78 24.04
C PHE A 424 15.02 -4.68 25.25
#